data_AF-A0A7Y2H646-F1
#
_entry.id   AF-A0A7Y2H646-F1
#
_cell.length_a   1.000
_cell.length_b   1.000
_cell.length_c   1.000
_cell.angle_alpha   90.00
_cell.angle_beta   90.00
_cell.angle_gamma   90.00
#
_symmetry.space_group_name_H-M   'P 1'
#
loop_
_entity.id
_entity.type
_entity.pdbx_description
1 polymer ?
#
loop_
_entity_poly.entity_id
_entity_poly.type
_entity_poly.pdbx_seq_one_letter_code
_entity_poly.pdbx_strand_id
1 'polypeptide(L)' 'MCYDIKSSKEAQLKRAKRSGDLDAVKEIEQTILPLTDLPLFHASGFQHPKLLVYTEESPYLPIVA' A
#
# COMPACT_ATOMS: atom_id res chain seq x y z
N MET A 1 9.12 7.46 1.36
CA MET A 1 8.27 7.53 2.58
C MET A 1 6.82 7.61 2.14
N CYS A 2 6.24 6.47 1.76
CA CYS A 2 4.79 6.27 1.57
C CYS A 2 4.55 4.84 2.06
N TYR A 3 3.95 4.72 3.24
CA TYR A 3 3.77 3.45 3.93
C TYR A 3 2.65 2.67 3.27
N ASP A 4 3.01 1.87 2.27
CA ASP A 4 2.12 0.82 1.83
C ASP A 4 1.89 -0.15 3.02
N ILE A 5 0.63 -0.25 3.45
CA ILE A 5 0.21 -1.13 4.54
C ILE A 5 0.63 -2.58 4.22
N LYS A 6 0.60 -2.96 2.93
CA LYS A 6 1.08 -4.25 2.46
C LYS A 6 2.57 -4.40 2.69
N SER A 7 3.38 -3.43 2.27
CA SER A 7 4.84 -3.44 2.49
C SER A 7 5.22 -3.49 3.99
N SER A 8 4.50 -2.78 4.86
CA SER A 8 4.72 -2.83 6.31
C SER A 8 4.38 -4.20 6.90
N LYS A 9 3.25 -4.79 6.49
CA LYS A 9 2.83 -6.12 6.97
C LYS A 9 3.68 -7.25 6.41
N GLU A 10 4.16 -7.16 5.18
CA GLU A 10 5.15 -8.11 4.61
C GLU A 10 6.47 -8.08 5.39
N ALA A 11 6.94 -6.89 5.78
CA ALA A 11 8.12 -6.77 6.63
C ALA A 11 7.89 -7.36 8.04
N GLN A 12 6.69 -7.19 8.60
CA GLN A 12 6.30 -7.82 9.88
C GLN A 12 6.21 -9.34 9.75
N LEU A 13 5.62 -9.87 8.67
CA LEU A 13 5.55 -11.29 8.36
C LEU A 13 6.95 -11.91 8.27
N LYS A 14 7.88 -11.26 7.56
CA LYS A 14 9.27 -11.73 7.42
C LYS A 14 9.99 -11.77 8.77
N ARG A 15 9.67 -10.85 9.69
CA ARG A 15 10.21 -10.85 11.06
C ARG A 15 9.61 -11.97 11.91
N ALA A 16 8.28 -12.14 11.90
CA ALA A 16 7.58 -13.19 12.65
C ALA A 16 8.02 -14.61 12.22
N LYS A 17 8.22 -14.83 10.90
CA LYS A 17 8.79 -16.08 10.37
C LYS A 17 10.21 -16.34 10.85
N ARG A 18 11.01 -15.30 11.09
CA ARG A 18 12.39 -15.41 11.59
C ARG A 18 12.45 -15.63 13.10
N SER A 19 11.50 -15.11 13.86
CA SER A 19 11.40 -15.33 15.31
C SER A 19 10.71 -16.65 15.69
N GLY A 20 10.13 -17.37 14.73
CA GLY A 20 9.44 -18.64 14.97
C GLY A 20 8.06 -18.48 15.62
N ASP A 21 7.50 -17.27 15.59
CA ASP A 21 6.21 -16.96 16.18
C ASP A 21 5.08 -17.30 15.20
N LEU A 22 4.67 -18.57 15.22
CA LEU A 22 3.70 -19.14 14.28
C LEU A 22 2.29 -18.55 14.43
N ASP A 23 1.94 -18.05 15.62
CA ASP A 23 0.64 -17.44 15.89
C ASP A 23 0.56 -16.05 15.26
N ALA A 24 1.61 -15.23 15.43
CA ALA A 24 1.73 -13.93 14.76
C ALA A 24 1.75 -14.07 13.24
N VAL A 25 2.38 -15.12 12.70
CA VAL A 25 2.38 -15.40 11.25
C VAL A 25 0.96 -15.66 10.74
N LYS A 26 0.17 -16.50 11.43
CA LYS A 26 -1.21 -16.80 11.03
C LYS A 26 -2.10 -15.56 11.07
N GLU A 27 -1.99 -14.74 12.11
CA GLU A 27 -2.78 -13.52 12.24
C GLU A 27 -2.46 -12.52 11.11
N ILE A 28 -1.18 -12.35 10.79
CA ILE A 28 -0.74 -11.46 9.70
C ILE A 28 -1.17 -12.01 8.35
N GLU A 29 -1.05 -13.32 8.08
CA GLU A 29 -1.50 -13.93 6.81
C GLU A 29 -3.02 -13.81 6.63
N GLN A 30 -3.79 -14.06 7.68
CA GLN A 30 -5.25 -13.88 7.66
C GLN A 30 -5.67 -12.44 7.43
N THR A 31 -4.87 -11.46 7.85
CA THR A 31 -5.17 -10.04 7.62
C THR A 31 -4.68 -9.54 6.26
N ILE A 32 -3.64 -10.14 5.68
CA ILE A 32 -3.14 -9.81 4.33
C ILE A 32 -4.06 -10.38 3.25
N LEU A 33 -4.56 -11.61 3.42
CA LEU A 33 -5.49 -12.28 2.49
C LEU A 33 -6.69 -11.43 2.02
N PRO A 34 -7.43 -10.72 2.89
CA PRO A 34 -8.53 -9.85 2.46
C PRO A 34 -8.08 -8.54 1.81
N LEU A 35 -6.80 -8.16 1.96
CA LEU A 35 -6.24 -6.96 1.33
C LEU A 35 -5.65 -7.24 -0.06
N THR A 36 -5.54 -8.51 -0.47
CA THR A 36 -4.82 -8.91 -1.68
C THR A 36 -5.58 -8.74 -3.00
N ASP A 37 -6.91 -8.54 -3.01
CA ASP A 37 -7.71 -8.56 -4.24
C ASP A 37 -8.52 -7.29 -4.55
N LEU A 38 -8.30 -6.17 -3.85
CA LEU A 38 -9.01 -4.93 -4.15
C LEU A 38 -8.06 -3.89 -4.75
N PRO A 39 -8.04 -3.72 -6.09
CA PRO A 39 -7.25 -2.69 -6.76
C PRO A 39 -7.90 -1.31 -6.64
N LEU A 40 -8.77 -1.09 -5.64
CA LEU A 40 -9.64 0.09 -5.63
C LEU A 40 -8.89 1.36 -5.25
N PHE A 41 -7.78 1.28 -4.48
CA PHE A 41 -7.08 2.47 -4.00
C PHE A 41 -5.55 2.34 -3.94
N HIS A 42 -4.96 1.25 -4.45
CA HIS A 42 -3.51 1.09 -4.49
C HIS A 42 -2.96 1.49 -5.85
N ALA A 43 -2.57 2.76 -5.99
CA ALA A 43 -1.81 3.23 -7.13
C ALA A 43 -0.35 3.41 -6.70
N SER A 44 0.56 2.64 -7.31
CA SER A 44 1.99 2.80 -7.07
C SER A 44 2.50 4.05 -7.78
N GLY A 45 3.16 4.96 -7.05
CA GLY A 45 3.79 6.15 -7.65
C GLY A 45 4.88 5.82 -8.68
N PHE A 46 5.45 4.61 -8.65
CA PHE A 46 6.42 4.13 -9.64
C PHE A 46 5.79 3.75 -10.98
N GLN A 47 4.47 3.53 -11.02
CA GLN A 47 3.77 3.23 -12.27
C GLN A 47 3.41 4.49 -13.05
N HIS A 48 3.76 5.68 -12.54
CA HIS A 48 3.38 6.97 -13.10
C HIS A 48 1.88 7.00 -13.50
N PRO A 49 0.98 6.70 -12.55
CA PRO A 49 -0.45 6.74 -12.83
C PRO A 49 -0.88 8.17 -13.14
N LYS A 50 -1.79 8.32 -14.09
CA LYS A 50 -2.40 9.61 -14.41
C LYS A 50 -3.24 10.08 -13.21
N LEU A 51 -2.88 11.22 -12.63
CA LEU A 51 -3.52 11.75 -11.42
C LEU A 51 -4.03 13.17 -11.65
N LEU A 52 -5.12 13.52 -10.97
CA LEU A 52 -5.64 14.89 -10.97
C LEU A 52 -4.84 15.72 -9.96
N VAL A 53 -4.12 16.73 -10.45
CA VAL A 53 -3.26 17.62 -9.66
C VAL A 53 -3.78 19.04 -9.77
N TYR A 54 -3.97 19.70 -8.63
CA TYR A 54 -4.27 21.14 -8.58
C TYR A 54 -2.95 21.91 -8.53
N THR A 55 -2.73 22.78 -9.51
CA THR A 55 -1.52 23.60 -9.59
C THR A 55 -1.81 25.03 -9.13
N GLU A 56 -0.76 25.76 -8.78
CA GLU A 56 -0.86 27.19 -8.43
C GLU A 56 -1.42 28.02 -9.60
N GLU A 57 -1.09 27.63 -10.84
CA GLU A 57 -1.60 28.26 -12.06
C GLU A 57 -3.11 28.05 -12.26
N SER A 58 -3.66 26.95 -11.74
CA SER A 58 -5.08 26.59 -11.88
C SER A 58 -5.62 25.96 -10.59
N PRO A 59 -5.90 26.78 -9.55
CA PRO A 59 -6.27 26.28 -8.22
C PRO A 59 -7.63 25.58 -8.17
N TYR A 60 -8.51 25.85 -9.14
CA TYR A 60 -9.90 25.39 -9.17
C TYR A 60 -10.19 24.36 -10.26
N LEU A 61 -9.24 24.13 -11.18
CA LEU A 61 -9.37 23.14 -12.23
C LEU A 61 -8.14 22.23 -12.21
N PRO A 62 -8.29 20.94 -11.88
CA PRO A 62 -7.17 20.02 -11.83
C PRO A 62 -6.66 19.68 -13.24
N ILE A 63 -5.36 19.49 -13.35
CA ILE A 63 -4.70 18.98 -14.56
C ILE A 63 -4.34 17.50 -14.38
N VAL A 64 -4.25 16.76 -15.48
CA VAL A 64 -3.79 15.36 -15.47
C VAL A 64 -2.26 15.36 -15.55
N ALA A 65 -1.60 14.91 -14.49
CA ALA A 65 -0.15 14.72 -14.42
C ALA A 65 0.22 13.23 -14.54
#